data_AF-A0A1V5M204-F1
#
_entry.id   AF-A0A1V5M204-F1
#
_cell.length_a   1.000
_cell.length_b   1.000
_cell.length_c   1.000
_cell.angle_alpha   90.00
_cell.angle_beta   90.00
_cell.angle_gamma   90.00
#
_symmetry.space_group_name_H-M   'P 1'
#
loop_
_entity.id
_entity.type
_entity.pdbx_description
1 polymer ?
#
loop_
_entity_poly.entity_id
_entity_poly.type
_entity_poly.pdbx_seq_one_letter_code
_entity_poly.pdbx_strand_id
1 'polypeptide(L)'
;MTAIAESAVTSTNPAARFVGLQLLGLAGGPAFRKVVRTPPDAEMTNPFARDRALARGIALCPTPELLALGKAQVTAINAEEADRKREYTGYTGGTDFSLAATEQPCITSESFYLRVGWLSYLARQEPAAYGAQFVREWLLIGQYADYVDMTLDKIARDRIMTAAQKLAKTQELQAFQRDLAWLDRVTTPAMEHLLHMHPEAIARGFTQAHFTAEADRAMNFLLRYSVADTEPVLAALGKAQHDKLVAFGKARMHRP
;
A
#
# COMPACT_ATOMS: atom_id res chain seq x y z
N MET A 1 -16.46 11.70 -20.25
CA MET A 1 -15.87 10.63 -19.40
C MET A 1 -16.58 10.52 -18.05
N THR A 2 -16.81 11.62 -17.33
CA THR A 2 -17.47 11.62 -16.01
C THR A 2 -18.84 10.92 -15.98
N ALA A 3 -19.75 11.22 -16.91
CA ALA A 3 -21.07 10.57 -16.96
C ALA A 3 -21.01 9.04 -17.14
N ILE A 4 -20.06 8.53 -17.93
CA ILE A 4 -19.84 7.08 -18.11
C ILE A 4 -19.30 6.47 -16.81
N ALA A 5 -18.38 7.17 -16.14
CA ALA A 5 -17.81 6.72 -14.89
C ALA A 5 -18.84 6.72 -13.75
N GLU A 6 -19.71 7.73 -13.67
CA GLU A 6 -20.82 7.81 -12.71
C GLU A 6 -21.81 6.64 -12.90
N SER A 7 -22.19 6.35 -14.15
CA SER A 7 -23.04 5.19 -14.48
C SER A 7 -22.37 3.86 -14.14
N ALA A 8 -21.06 3.75 -14.37
CA ALA A 8 -20.30 2.54 -14.03
C ALA A 8 -20.22 2.31 -12.51
N VAL A 9 -20.11 3.37 -11.70
CA VAL A 9 -20.08 3.28 -10.22
C VAL A 9 -21.38 2.77 -9.63
N THR A 10 -22.53 3.03 -10.27
CA THR A 10 -23.85 2.52 -9.83
C THR A 10 -24.20 1.16 -10.42
N SER A 11 -23.32 0.55 -11.23
CA SER A 11 -23.56 -0.76 -11.84
C SER A 11 -23.64 -1.88 -10.80
N THR A 12 -24.48 -2.88 -11.04
CA THR A 12 -24.50 -4.12 -10.25
C THR A 12 -23.28 -5.01 -10.50
N ASN A 13 -22.53 -4.78 -11.59
CA ASN A 13 -21.29 -5.50 -11.90
C ASN A 13 -20.10 -4.90 -11.10
N PRO A 14 -19.45 -5.67 -10.20
CA PRO A 14 -18.31 -5.20 -9.41
C PRO A 14 -17.14 -4.69 -10.26
N ALA A 15 -16.84 -5.34 -11.39
CA ALA A 15 -15.75 -4.93 -12.27
C ALA A 15 -16.04 -3.58 -12.96
N ALA A 16 -17.30 -3.33 -13.32
CA ALA A 16 -17.71 -2.03 -13.88
C ALA A 16 -17.60 -0.92 -12.83
N ARG A 17 -18.07 -1.17 -11.60
CA ARG A 17 -17.90 -0.22 -10.48
C ARG A 17 -16.44 0.13 -10.25
N PHE A 18 -15.59 -0.88 -10.31
CA PHE A 18 -14.15 -0.77 -10.11
C PHE A 18 -13.50 0.20 -11.11
N VAL A 19 -13.80 0.03 -12.39
CA VAL A 19 -13.31 0.90 -13.47
C VAL A 19 -13.92 2.30 -13.34
N GLY A 20 -15.20 2.40 -13.00
CA GLY A 20 -15.87 3.67 -12.76
C GLY A 20 -15.18 4.52 -11.70
N LEU A 21 -14.79 3.91 -10.57
CA LEU A 21 -14.09 4.60 -9.48
C LEU A 21 -12.70 5.12 -9.90
N GLN A 22 -11.97 4.38 -10.72
CA GLN A 22 -10.68 4.83 -11.26
C GLN A 22 -10.85 5.99 -12.23
N LEU A 23 -11.82 5.90 -13.13
CA LEU A 23 -12.12 6.95 -14.10
C LEU A 23 -12.58 8.23 -13.42
N LEU A 24 -13.39 8.13 -12.36
CA LEU A 24 -13.75 9.27 -11.52
C LEU A 24 -12.53 9.82 -10.79
N GLY A 25 -11.67 8.95 -10.24
CA GLY A 25 -10.43 9.37 -9.60
C GLY A 25 -9.54 10.21 -10.53
N LEU A 26 -9.30 9.71 -11.74
CA LEU A 26 -8.56 10.41 -12.80
C LEU A 26 -9.19 11.75 -13.19
N ALA A 27 -10.52 11.78 -13.32
CA ALA A 27 -11.25 13.00 -13.65
C ALA A 27 -11.22 14.02 -12.49
N GLY A 28 -11.13 13.54 -11.25
CA GLY A 28 -11.27 14.34 -10.04
C GLY A 28 -12.64 15.06 -9.99
N GLY A 29 -12.69 16.13 -9.21
CA GLY A 29 -13.81 17.05 -9.15
C GLY A 29 -14.99 16.56 -8.29
N PRO A 30 -16.11 17.30 -8.32
CA PRO A 30 -17.23 17.11 -7.39
C PRO A 30 -17.81 15.69 -7.37
N ALA A 31 -17.87 15.03 -8.53
CA ALA A 31 -18.39 13.66 -8.65
C ALA A 31 -17.52 12.66 -7.86
N PHE A 32 -16.21 12.72 -8.03
CA PHE A 32 -15.30 11.85 -7.27
C PHE A 32 -15.32 12.17 -5.79
N ARG A 33 -15.28 13.46 -5.40
CA ARG A 33 -15.40 13.86 -3.98
C ARG A 33 -16.66 13.33 -3.32
N LYS A 34 -17.80 13.38 -4.03
CA LYS A 34 -19.06 12.83 -3.54
C LYS A 34 -18.88 11.35 -3.25
N VAL A 35 -18.38 10.58 -4.21
CA VAL A 35 -18.19 9.13 -4.06
C VAL A 35 -17.23 8.77 -2.92
N VAL A 36 -16.12 9.47 -2.76
CA VAL A 36 -15.17 9.23 -1.66
C VAL A 36 -15.79 9.49 -0.29
N ARG A 37 -16.71 10.47 -0.19
CA ARG A 37 -17.36 10.86 1.07
C ARG A 37 -18.61 10.05 1.40
N THR A 38 -19.27 9.46 0.41
CA THR A 38 -20.45 8.63 0.64
C THR A 38 -20.02 7.33 1.33
N PRO A 39 -20.69 6.90 2.40
CA PRO A 39 -20.49 5.55 2.94
C PRO A 39 -20.81 4.48 1.88
N PRO A 40 -20.24 3.25 1.98
CA PRO A 40 -20.74 2.13 1.18
C PRO A 40 -22.23 1.93 1.48
N ASP A 41 -23.06 1.71 0.45
CA ASP A 41 -24.44 1.27 0.70
C ASP A 41 -24.45 -0.21 1.12
N ALA A 42 -25.59 -0.69 1.63
CA ALA A 42 -25.75 -2.07 2.06
C ALA A 42 -25.74 -3.10 0.89
N GLU A 43 -25.99 -2.67 -0.34
CA GLU A 43 -26.00 -3.46 -1.57
C GLU A 43 -24.62 -3.56 -2.24
N MET A 44 -23.64 -2.76 -1.79
CA MET A 44 -22.22 -2.97 -2.05
C MET A 44 -21.79 -4.27 -1.35
N THR A 45 -22.11 -5.36 -2.02
CA THR A 45 -22.13 -6.77 -1.59
C THR A 45 -20.82 -7.25 -0.95
N ASN A 46 -19.76 -6.45 -1.06
CA ASN A 46 -18.60 -6.52 -0.21
C ASN A 46 -18.02 -5.10 -0.01
N PRO A 47 -18.17 -4.47 1.17
CA PRO A 47 -17.60 -3.14 1.44
C PRO A 47 -16.08 -3.13 1.29
N PHE A 48 -15.41 -4.26 1.53
CA PHE A 48 -13.98 -4.41 1.36
C PHE A 48 -13.56 -4.30 -0.12
N ALA A 49 -14.35 -4.81 -1.07
CA ALA A 49 -14.04 -4.65 -2.49
C ALA A 49 -14.10 -3.18 -2.95
N ARG A 50 -14.93 -2.35 -2.30
CA ARG A 50 -15.04 -0.92 -2.58
C ARG A 50 -13.80 -0.16 -2.14
N ASP A 51 -13.30 -0.43 -0.94
CA ASP A 51 -12.21 0.34 -0.36
C ASP A 51 -10.90 0.13 -1.14
N ARG A 52 -10.66 -1.10 -1.63
CA ARG A 52 -9.60 -1.36 -2.61
C ARG A 52 -9.77 -0.57 -3.89
N ALA A 53 -10.99 -0.47 -4.42
CA ALA A 53 -11.29 0.29 -5.63
C ALA A 53 -11.14 1.81 -5.42
N LEU A 54 -11.50 2.30 -4.23
CA LEU A 54 -11.33 3.69 -3.85
C LEU A 54 -9.88 4.07 -3.67
N ALA A 55 -9.08 3.25 -2.99
CA ALA A 55 -7.64 3.48 -2.81
C ALA A 55 -6.94 3.77 -4.15
N ARG A 56 -7.37 3.04 -5.18
CA ARG A 56 -6.92 3.18 -6.57
C ARG A 56 -7.35 4.49 -7.22
N GLY A 57 -8.62 4.84 -7.11
CA GLY A 57 -9.11 6.14 -7.60
C GLY A 57 -8.43 7.31 -6.89
N ILE A 58 -8.22 7.20 -5.58
CA ILE A 58 -7.53 8.21 -4.76
C ILE A 58 -6.08 8.37 -5.22
N ALA A 59 -5.37 7.27 -5.43
CA ALA A 59 -4.00 7.28 -5.92
C ALA A 59 -3.87 7.97 -7.29
N LEU A 60 -4.90 7.90 -8.13
CA LEU A 60 -4.95 8.54 -9.45
C LEU A 60 -5.43 10.00 -9.43
N CYS A 61 -5.96 10.49 -8.30
CA CYS A 61 -6.54 11.83 -8.22
C CYS A 61 -5.47 12.92 -8.38
N PRO A 62 -5.58 13.82 -9.38
CA PRO A 62 -4.55 14.81 -9.66
C PRO A 62 -4.69 16.10 -8.84
N THR A 63 -5.89 16.40 -8.33
CA THR A 63 -6.20 17.70 -7.71
C THR A 63 -6.09 17.67 -6.19
N PRO A 64 -5.73 18.78 -5.51
CA PRO A 64 -5.51 18.86 -4.05
C PRO A 64 -6.81 18.88 -3.22
N GLU A 65 -7.92 18.52 -3.83
CA GLU A 65 -9.26 18.70 -3.27
C GLU A 65 -9.67 17.72 -2.18
N LEU A 66 -8.94 16.62 -2.07
CA LEU A 66 -9.13 15.62 -1.03
C LEU A 66 -8.13 15.79 0.11
N LEU A 67 -7.29 16.83 0.10
CA LEU A 67 -6.20 17.01 1.07
C LEU A 67 -6.67 16.91 2.52
N ALA A 68 -7.65 17.73 2.93
CA ALA A 68 -8.16 17.72 4.30
C ALA A 68 -8.79 16.36 4.68
N LEU A 69 -9.49 15.72 3.75
CA LEU A 69 -10.09 14.40 3.97
C LEU A 69 -9.02 13.32 4.12
N GLY A 70 -8.03 13.30 3.22
CA GLY A 70 -6.94 12.33 3.25
C GLY A 70 -6.14 12.41 4.54
N LYS A 71 -5.84 13.62 5.03
CA LYS A 71 -5.17 13.81 6.33
C LYS A 71 -5.97 13.20 7.48
N ALA A 72 -7.28 13.46 7.52
CA ALA A 72 -8.16 12.91 8.53
C ALA A 72 -8.22 11.37 8.46
N GLN A 73 -8.30 10.81 7.25
CA GLN A 73 -8.34 9.36 7.03
C GLN A 73 -7.03 8.67 7.45
N VAL A 74 -5.87 9.20 7.05
CA VAL A 74 -4.57 8.65 7.46
C VAL A 74 -4.38 8.77 8.98
N THR A 75 -4.80 9.88 9.58
CA THR A 75 -4.74 10.04 11.04
C THR A 75 -5.61 9.00 11.76
N ALA A 76 -6.82 8.76 11.27
CA ALA A 76 -7.73 7.77 11.84
C ALA A 76 -7.15 6.35 11.74
N ILE A 77 -6.62 5.97 10.57
CA ILE A 77 -6.00 4.64 10.37
C ILE A 77 -4.75 4.48 11.24
N ASN A 78 -3.92 5.52 11.36
CA ASN A 78 -2.73 5.50 12.23
C ASN A 78 -3.12 5.34 13.71
N ALA A 79 -4.21 5.98 14.15
CA ALA A 79 -4.72 5.82 15.51
C ALA A 79 -5.23 4.39 15.76
N GLU A 80 -5.99 3.82 14.81
CA GLU A 80 -6.45 2.42 14.88
C GLU A 80 -5.27 1.44 15.00
N GLU A 81 -4.23 1.62 14.19
CA GLU A 81 -3.02 0.78 14.26
C GLU A 81 -2.33 0.91 15.61
N ALA A 82 -2.20 2.13 16.15
CA ALA A 82 -1.56 2.37 17.44
C ALA A 82 -2.35 1.75 18.60
N ASP A 83 -3.68 1.82 18.56
CA ASP A 83 -4.55 1.20 19.55
C ASP A 83 -4.38 -0.32 19.56
N ARG A 84 -4.40 -0.95 18.39
CA ARG A 84 -4.20 -2.40 18.24
C ARG A 84 -2.80 -2.85 18.65
N LYS A 85 -1.76 -2.07 18.34
CA LYS A 85 -0.40 -2.35 18.82
C LYS A 85 -0.31 -2.33 20.34
N ARG A 86 -0.97 -1.38 21.00
CA ARG A 86 -1.03 -1.31 22.47
C ARG A 86 -1.76 -2.51 23.08
N GLU A 87 -2.88 -2.92 22.48
CA GLU A 87 -3.61 -4.12 22.90
C GLU A 87 -2.75 -5.38 22.74
N TYR A 88 -2.11 -5.54 21.57
CA TYR A 88 -1.26 -6.68 21.28
C TYR A 88 -0.04 -6.77 22.19
N THR A 89 0.70 -5.67 22.37
CA THR A 89 1.86 -5.63 23.28
C THR A 89 1.48 -5.90 24.74
N GLY A 90 0.29 -5.47 25.17
CA GLY A 90 -0.28 -5.84 26.47
C GLY A 90 -0.54 -7.34 26.59
N TYR A 91 -0.98 -7.99 25.51
CA TYR A 91 -1.23 -9.44 25.45
C TYR A 91 0.05 -10.28 25.36
N THR A 92 1.07 -9.82 24.63
CA THR A 92 2.32 -10.56 24.37
C THR A 92 3.47 -10.27 25.34
N GLY A 93 3.25 -9.44 26.36
CA GLY A 93 4.29 -9.08 27.33
C GLY A 93 5.39 -8.17 26.74
N GLY A 94 5.06 -7.34 25.76
CA GLY A 94 5.96 -6.33 25.18
C GLY A 94 6.61 -6.69 23.85
N THR A 95 6.15 -7.74 23.16
CA THR A 95 6.65 -8.08 21.81
C THR A 95 5.85 -7.33 20.76
N ASP A 96 6.50 -6.51 19.93
CA ASP A 96 5.86 -5.79 18.82
C ASP A 96 5.51 -6.75 17.66
N PHE A 97 4.64 -6.31 16.75
CA PHE A 97 4.27 -7.06 15.57
C PHE A 97 5.50 -7.36 14.70
N SER A 98 5.66 -8.63 14.33
CA SER A 98 6.69 -9.08 13.38
C SER A 98 6.16 -10.25 12.56
N LEU A 99 6.83 -10.58 11.45
CA LEU A 99 6.54 -11.81 10.70
C LEU A 99 6.91 -13.09 11.46
N ALA A 100 7.59 -13.01 12.60
CA ALA A 100 7.73 -14.15 13.50
C ALA A 100 6.44 -14.40 14.31
N ALA A 101 5.54 -13.41 14.35
CA ALA A 101 4.22 -13.47 14.97
C ALA A 101 3.14 -12.98 13.98
N THR A 102 3.02 -13.65 12.82
CA THR A 102 2.06 -13.32 11.74
C THR A 102 0.59 -13.38 12.15
N GLU A 103 0.31 -13.74 13.40
CA GLU A 103 -1.00 -14.17 13.87
C GLU A 103 -1.99 -13.01 13.96
N GLN A 104 -1.52 -11.76 14.08
CA GLN A 104 -2.38 -10.58 14.13
C GLN A 104 -1.78 -9.37 13.39
N PRO A 105 -2.15 -9.11 12.12
CA PRO A 105 -1.85 -7.82 11.51
C PRO A 105 -2.53 -6.70 12.29
N CYS A 106 -1.77 -5.67 12.67
CA CYS A 106 -2.28 -4.54 13.47
C CYS A 106 -3.31 -3.67 12.74
N ILE A 107 -3.51 -3.86 11.43
CA ILE A 107 -4.60 -3.28 10.66
C ILE A 107 -5.16 -4.30 9.67
N THR A 108 -6.40 -4.09 9.23
CA THR A 108 -7.00 -4.94 8.19
C THR A 108 -6.33 -4.67 6.84
N SER A 109 -6.39 -5.65 5.92
CA SER A 109 -5.93 -5.45 4.53
C SER A 109 -6.58 -4.25 3.86
N GLU A 110 -7.82 -3.92 4.23
CA GLU A 110 -8.56 -2.79 3.66
C GLU A 110 -8.09 -1.44 4.17
N SER A 111 -7.88 -1.33 5.49
CA SER A 111 -7.25 -0.17 6.09
C SER A 111 -5.86 0.05 5.48
N PHE A 112 -5.12 -1.04 5.18
CA PHE A 112 -3.83 -0.96 4.49
C PHE A 112 -3.96 -0.39 3.07
N TYR A 113 -4.89 -0.91 2.26
CA TYR A 113 -5.13 -0.39 0.90
C TYR A 113 -5.47 1.09 0.91
N LEU A 114 -6.44 1.48 1.73
CA LEU A 114 -6.87 2.88 1.84
C LEU A 114 -5.72 3.76 2.31
N ARG A 115 -4.94 3.30 3.29
CA ARG A 115 -3.76 4.03 3.78
C ARG A 115 -2.75 4.26 2.67
N VAL A 116 -2.39 3.24 1.89
CA VAL A 116 -1.47 3.37 0.76
C VAL A 116 -2.02 4.32 -0.31
N GLY A 117 -3.31 4.20 -0.67
CA GLY A 117 -3.97 5.09 -1.61
C GLY A 117 -3.91 6.55 -1.16
N TRP A 118 -4.32 6.82 0.08
CA TRP A 118 -4.27 8.16 0.66
C TRP A 118 -2.86 8.70 0.80
N LEU A 119 -1.91 7.90 1.27
CA LEU A 119 -0.53 8.32 1.42
C LEU A 119 0.12 8.63 0.07
N SER A 120 -0.16 7.86 -0.99
CA SER A 120 0.33 8.16 -2.33
C SER A 120 -0.20 9.50 -2.85
N TYR A 121 -1.44 9.84 -2.52
CA TYR A 121 -2.07 11.12 -2.85
C TYR A 121 -1.47 12.26 -2.02
N LEU A 122 -1.40 12.10 -0.70
CA LEU A 122 -0.88 13.11 0.22
C LEU A 122 0.60 13.37 0.01
N ALA A 123 1.41 12.36 -0.30
CA ALA A 123 2.84 12.52 -0.53
C ALA A 123 3.15 13.39 -1.75
N ARG A 124 2.24 13.47 -2.74
CA ARG A 124 2.38 14.42 -3.87
C ARG A 124 2.12 15.87 -3.46
N GLN A 125 1.29 16.10 -2.44
CA GLN A 125 0.88 17.43 -2.00
C GLN A 125 1.76 17.95 -0.86
N GLU A 126 2.10 17.07 0.09
CA GLU A 126 2.84 17.36 1.31
C GLU A 126 3.93 16.29 1.56
N PRO A 127 4.94 16.19 0.66
CA PRO A 127 5.97 15.14 0.69
C PRO A 127 6.78 15.11 1.98
N ALA A 128 7.07 16.28 2.57
CA ALA A 128 7.80 16.38 3.82
C ALA A 128 7.08 15.69 4.99
N ALA A 129 5.74 15.77 5.01
CA ALA A 129 4.92 15.20 6.08
C ALA A 129 4.58 13.72 5.86
N TYR A 130 4.23 13.35 4.62
CA TYR A 130 3.67 12.01 4.33
C TYR A 130 4.57 11.12 3.49
N GLY A 131 5.61 11.66 2.84
CA GLY A 131 6.44 10.90 1.89
C GLY A 131 7.14 9.71 2.53
N ALA A 132 7.75 9.89 3.71
CA ALA A 132 8.43 8.79 4.39
C ALA A 132 7.45 7.69 4.84
N GLN A 133 6.27 8.06 5.32
CA GLN A 133 5.23 7.10 5.67
C GLN A 133 4.74 6.35 4.43
N PHE A 134 4.46 7.07 3.33
CA PHE A 134 4.06 6.47 2.07
C PHE A 134 5.06 5.42 1.59
N VAL A 135 6.36 5.77 1.59
CA VAL A 135 7.44 4.87 1.19
C VAL A 135 7.45 3.59 2.02
N ARG A 136 7.31 3.70 3.34
CA ARG A 136 7.25 2.54 4.24
C ARG A 136 6.05 1.64 3.91
N GLU A 137 4.86 2.22 3.74
CA GLU A 137 3.66 1.46 3.40
C GLU A 137 3.74 0.84 1.99
N TRP A 138 4.41 1.50 1.05
CA TRP A 138 4.63 0.98 -0.29
C TRP A 138 5.58 -0.23 -0.31
N LEU A 139 6.56 -0.28 0.60
CA LEU A 139 7.42 -1.47 0.77
C LEU A 139 6.62 -2.67 1.29
N LEU A 140 5.67 -2.43 2.20
CA LEU A 140 4.81 -3.48 2.77
C LEU A 140 3.93 -4.17 1.72
N ILE A 141 3.65 -3.56 0.56
CA ILE A 141 2.90 -4.21 -0.52
C ILE A 141 3.58 -5.54 -0.93
N GLY A 142 4.91 -5.55 -1.03
CA GLY A 142 5.68 -6.77 -1.33
C GLY A 142 5.55 -7.82 -0.24
N GLN A 143 5.59 -7.38 1.02
CA GLN A 143 5.42 -8.26 2.17
C GLN A 143 4.02 -8.93 2.21
N TYR A 144 2.97 -8.18 1.87
CA TYR A 144 1.62 -8.74 1.75
C TYR A 144 1.50 -9.69 0.56
N ALA A 145 2.21 -9.46 -0.54
CA ALA A 145 2.23 -10.37 -1.68
C ALA A 145 2.88 -11.72 -1.30
N ASP A 146 4.02 -11.69 -0.62
CA ASP A 146 4.70 -12.89 -0.12
C ASP A 146 3.82 -13.67 0.87
N TYR A 147 3.11 -12.96 1.76
CA TYR A 147 2.14 -13.58 2.67
C TYR A 147 1.05 -14.34 1.90
N VAL A 148 0.52 -13.75 0.82
CA VAL A 148 -0.50 -14.40 -0.01
C VAL A 148 0.06 -15.64 -0.67
N ASP A 149 1.25 -15.57 -1.26
CA ASP A 149 1.89 -16.72 -1.92
C ASP A 149 2.16 -17.87 -0.96
N MET A 150 2.69 -17.57 0.23
CA MET A 150 2.89 -18.56 1.29
C MET A 150 1.58 -19.19 1.75
N THR A 151 0.51 -18.39 1.88
CA THR A 151 -0.80 -18.88 2.31
C THR A 151 -1.44 -19.77 1.24
N LEU A 152 -1.31 -19.40 -0.04
CA LEU A 152 -1.77 -20.20 -1.16
C LEU A 152 -1.06 -21.56 -1.22
N ASP A 153 0.27 -21.59 -1.05
CA ASP A 153 1.04 -22.85 -1.01
C ASP A 153 0.61 -23.75 0.17
N LYS A 154 0.40 -23.18 1.36
CA LYS A 154 -0.12 -23.91 2.52
C LYS A 154 -1.50 -24.52 2.25
N ILE A 155 -2.44 -23.77 1.68
CA ILE A 155 -3.78 -24.26 1.32
C ILE A 155 -3.69 -25.38 0.27
N ALA A 156 -2.81 -25.23 -0.73
CA ALA A 156 -2.62 -26.25 -1.75
C ALA A 156 -2.18 -27.60 -1.14
N ARG A 157 -1.25 -27.54 -0.18
CA ARG A 157 -0.68 -28.72 0.51
C ARG A 157 -1.55 -29.27 1.65
N ASP A 158 -2.56 -28.53 2.11
CA ASP A 158 -3.44 -28.96 3.20
C ASP A 158 -4.19 -30.25 2.81
N ARG A 159 -4.05 -31.31 3.62
CA ARG A 159 -4.67 -32.62 3.35
C ARG A 159 -6.06 -32.79 3.97
N ILE A 160 -6.47 -31.87 4.82
CA ILE A 160 -7.73 -31.90 5.58
C ILE A 160 -8.82 -31.13 4.82
N MET A 161 -8.45 -30.01 4.17
CA MET A 161 -9.40 -29.19 3.42
C MET A 161 -9.95 -29.91 2.17
N THR A 162 -11.26 -29.82 1.97
CA THR A 162 -11.91 -30.29 0.74
C THR A 162 -11.57 -29.40 -0.45
N ALA A 163 -11.71 -29.91 -1.68
CA ALA A 163 -11.46 -29.15 -2.90
C ALA A 163 -12.30 -27.85 -2.95
N ALA A 164 -13.56 -27.88 -2.51
CA ALA A 164 -14.44 -26.71 -2.49
C ALA A 164 -13.95 -25.65 -1.49
N GLN A 165 -13.49 -26.07 -0.30
CA GLN A 165 -12.93 -25.16 0.69
C GLN A 165 -11.62 -24.52 0.21
N LYS A 166 -10.75 -25.31 -0.45
CA LYS A 166 -9.53 -24.78 -1.06
C LYS A 166 -9.85 -23.76 -2.15
N LEU A 167 -10.81 -24.07 -3.03
CA LEU A 167 -11.21 -23.17 -4.10
C LEU A 167 -11.74 -21.84 -3.53
N ALA A 168 -12.63 -21.88 -2.55
CA ALA A 168 -13.19 -20.67 -1.94
C ALA A 168 -12.08 -19.77 -1.33
N LYS A 169 -11.17 -20.34 -0.52
CA LYS A 169 -10.08 -19.56 0.09
C LYS A 169 -9.06 -19.04 -0.93
N THR A 170 -8.69 -19.86 -1.91
CA THR A 170 -7.72 -19.46 -2.94
C THR A 170 -8.26 -18.36 -3.85
N GLN A 171 -9.56 -18.36 -4.18
CA GLN A 171 -10.17 -17.30 -5.00
C GLN A 171 -10.07 -15.92 -4.36
N GLU A 172 -10.33 -15.81 -3.05
CA GLU A 172 -10.21 -14.56 -2.30
C GLU A 172 -8.76 -14.07 -2.25
N LEU A 173 -7.82 -14.98 -1.96
CA LEU A 173 -6.39 -14.68 -1.92
C LEU A 173 -5.84 -14.26 -3.28
N GLN A 174 -6.24 -14.93 -4.37
CA GLN A 174 -5.89 -14.54 -5.73
C GLN A 174 -6.47 -13.18 -6.11
N ALA A 175 -7.69 -12.85 -5.65
CA ALA A 175 -8.24 -11.51 -5.83
C ALA A 175 -7.41 -10.47 -5.09
N PHE A 176 -7.06 -10.74 -3.82
CA PHE A 176 -6.19 -9.88 -3.03
C PHE A 176 -4.80 -9.70 -3.66
N GLN A 177 -4.19 -10.74 -4.23
CA GLN A 177 -2.91 -10.64 -4.94
C GLN A 177 -2.99 -9.75 -6.18
N ARG A 178 -4.04 -9.92 -7.01
CA ARG A 178 -4.30 -9.04 -8.16
C ARG A 178 -4.46 -7.60 -7.71
N ASP A 179 -5.07 -7.40 -6.55
CA ASP A 179 -5.32 -6.08 -6.02
C ASP A 179 -4.04 -5.38 -5.54
N LEU A 180 -3.15 -6.11 -4.88
CA LEU A 180 -1.82 -5.62 -4.46
C LEU A 180 -0.98 -5.25 -5.67
N ALA A 181 -0.92 -6.11 -6.68
CA ALA A 181 -0.15 -5.87 -7.90
C ALA A 181 -0.61 -4.61 -8.65
N TRP A 182 -1.92 -4.33 -8.61
CA TRP A 182 -2.45 -3.11 -9.22
C TRP A 182 -2.16 -1.88 -8.36
N LEU A 183 -2.35 -1.95 -7.04
CA LEU A 183 -2.00 -0.85 -6.14
C LEU A 183 -0.53 -0.46 -6.30
N ASP A 184 0.36 -1.46 -6.38
CA ASP A 184 1.76 -1.26 -6.67
C ASP A 184 1.97 -0.46 -7.97
N ARG A 185 1.34 -0.92 -9.06
CA ARG A 185 1.44 -0.28 -10.37
C ARG A 185 1.03 1.19 -10.36
N VAL A 186 -0.05 1.55 -9.67
CA VAL A 186 -0.54 2.95 -9.68
C VAL A 186 0.15 3.85 -8.67
N THR A 187 0.76 3.28 -7.64
CA THR A 187 1.49 4.06 -6.64
C THR A 187 2.97 4.17 -6.95
N THR A 188 3.51 3.29 -7.81
CA THR A 188 4.89 3.38 -8.31
C THR A 188 5.21 4.75 -8.90
N PRO A 189 4.42 5.37 -9.78
CA PRO A 189 4.72 6.72 -10.28
C PRO A 189 4.87 7.78 -9.18
N ALA A 190 4.14 7.66 -8.07
CA ALA A 190 4.31 8.56 -6.93
C ALA A 190 5.64 8.31 -6.19
N MET A 191 6.10 7.06 -6.12
CA MET A 191 7.43 6.70 -5.60
C MET A 191 8.55 7.24 -6.49
N GLU A 192 8.42 7.11 -7.82
CA GLU A 192 9.39 7.65 -8.78
C GLU A 192 9.46 9.18 -8.68
N HIS A 193 8.30 9.84 -8.59
CA HIS A 193 8.24 11.28 -8.38
C HIS A 193 8.90 11.71 -7.07
N LEU A 194 8.66 10.99 -5.96
CA LEU A 194 9.33 11.25 -4.69
C LEU A 194 10.84 11.04 -4.77
N LEU A 195 11.32 10.02 -5.49
CA LEU A 195 12.76 9.80 -5.65
C LEU A 195 13.43 11.01 -6.30
N HIS A 196 12.82 11.56 -7.35
CA HIS A 196 13.39 12.68 -8.08
C HIS A 196 13.24 14.02 -7.37
N MET A 197 12.10 14.26 -6.70
CA MET A 197 11.80 15.58 -6.13
C MET A 197 12.11 15.67 -4.63
N HIS A 198 12.05 14.55 -3.91
CA HIS A 198 12.13 14.47 -2.45
C HIS A 198 12.90 13.21 -1.99
N PRO A 199 14.15 13.01 -2.44
CA PRO A 199 14.93 11.81 -2.14
C PRO A 199 15.11 11.57 -0.63
N GLU A 200 15.05 12.62 0.19
CA GLU A 200 15.09 12.53 1.65
C GLU A 200 13.89 11.76 2.23
N ALA A 201 12.72 11.84 1.60
CA ALA A 201 11.55 11.08 2.00
C ALA A 201 11.72 9.59 1.67
N ILE A 202 12.25 9.27 0.48
CA ILE A 202 12.63 7.90 0.10
C ILE A 202 13.65 7.34 1.09
N ALA A 203 14.72 8.09 1.36
CA ALA A 203 15.76 7.69 2.30
C ALA A 203 15.21 7.38 3.69
N ARG A 204 14.38 8.26 4.25
CA ARG A 204 13.74 8.03 5.57
C ARG A 204 12.84 6.82 5.58
N GLY A 205 12.07 6.56 4.51
CA GLY A 205 11.21 5.39 4.45
C GLY A 205 12.00 4.09 4.28
N PHE A 206 12.99 4.04 3.38
CA PHE A 206 13.81 2.85 3.14
C PHE A 206 14.70 2.48 4.32
N THR A 207 15.23 3.46 5.05
CA THR A 207 16.07 3.18 6.24
C THR A 207 15.30 2.52 7.38
N GLN A 208 13.96 2.60 7.35
CA GLN A 208 13.04 1.92 8.27
C GLN A 208 12.54 0.58 7.73
N ALA A 209 13.11 0.03 6.66
CA ALA A 209 12.75 -1.32 6.25
C ALA A 209 13.21 -2.32 7.32
N HIS A 210 12.30 -3.20 7.75
CA HIS A 210 12.54 -4.20 8.80
C HIS A 210 12.71 -5.59 8.22
N PHE A 211 11.93 -5.94 7.19
CA PHE A 211 11.90 -7.29 6.64
C PHE A 211 12.74 -7.44 5.38
N THR A 212 13.16 -8.67 5.11
CA THR A 212 13.92 -8.99 3.90
C THR A 212 13.16 -8.65 2.62
N ALA A 213 11.84 -8.90 2.55
CA ALA A 213 11.03 -8.55 1.38
C ALA A 213 10.99 -7.03 1.12
N GLU A 214 10.92 -6.23 2.19
CA GLU A 214 11.00 -4.76 2.11
C GLU A 214 12.37 -4.31 1.62
N ALA A 215 13.45 -4.86 2.19
CA ALA A 215 14.82 -4.56 1.79
C ALA A 215 15.05 -4.92 0.31
N ASP A 216 14.66 -6.13 -0.12
CA ASP A 216 14.82 -6.59 -1.49
C ASP A 216 14.00 -5.72 -2.46
N ARG A 217 12.80 -5.29 -2.07
CA ARG A 217 11.98 -4.36 -2.85
C ARG A 217 12.61 -2.97 -2.98
N ALA A 218 13.15 -2.41 -1.90
CA ALA A 218 13.86 -1.13 -1.93
C ALA A 218 15.11 -1.20 -2.84
N MET A 219 15.91 -2.27 -2.75
CA MET A 219 17.06 -2.49 -3.63
C MET A 219 16.63 -2.61 -5.10
N ASN A 220 15.61 -3.41 -5.39
CA ASN A 220 15.09 -3.59 -6.75
C ASN A 220 14.51 -2.30 -7.35
N PHE A 221 13.97 -1.40 -6.53
CA PHE A 221 13.56 -0.08 -6.96
C PHE A 221 14.77 0.78 -7.33
N LEU A 222 15.78 0.87 -6.46
CA LEU A 222 16.98 1.68 -6.69
C LEU A 222 17.85 1.18 -7.85
N LEU A 223 17.90 -0.13 -8.09
CA LEU A 223 18.67 -0.73 -9.20
C LEU A 223 18.21 -0.27 -10.59
N ARG A 224 17.01 0.32 -10.71
CA ARG A 224 16.47 0.85 -11.96
C ARG A 224 17.08 2.21 -12.35
N TYR A 225 17.77 2.85 -11.41
CA TYR A 225 18.28 4.21 -11.57
C TYR A 225 19.80 4.25 -11.50
N SER A 226 20.38 5.34 -11.99
CA SER A 226 21.82 5.55 -11.90
C SER A 226 22.25 5.82 -10.46
N VAL A 227 23.55 5.65 -10.18
CA VAL A 227 24.11 6.00 -8.86
C VAL A 227 23.96 7.49 -8.61
N ALA A 228 24.16 8.33 -9.63
CA ALA A 228 24.01 9.78 -9.52
C ALA A 228 22.59 10.19 -9.11
N ASP A 229 21.55 9.55 -9.68
CA ASP A 229 20.15 9.86 -9.37
C ASP A 229 19.73 9.41 -7.97
N THR A 230 20.45 8.45 -7.38
CA THR A 230 20.09 7.80 -6.12
C THR A 230 21.10 8.05 -5.00
N GLU A 231 22.14 8.84 -5.25
CA GLU A 231 23.25 9.08 -4.33
C GLU A 231 22.79 9.47 -2.93
N PRO A 232 21.84 10.43 -2.75
CA PRO A 232 21.40 10.83 -1.41
C PRO A 232 20.71 9.68 -0.66
N VAL A 233 19.99 8.82 -1.38
CA VAL A 233 19.31 7.66 -0.82
C VAL A 233 20.32 6.58 -0.44
N LEU A 234 21.24 6.25 -1.35
CA LEU A 234 22.28 5.24 -1.13
C LEU A 234 23.18 5.60 0.05
N ALA A 235 23.56 6.88 0.19
CA ALA A 235 24.32 7.37 1.34
C ALA A 235 23.56 7.18 2.66
N ALA A 236 22.24 7.41 2.67
CA ALA A 236 21.41 7.22 3.86
C ALA A 236 21.25 5.74 4.25
N LEU A 237 21.27 4.81 3.28
CA LEU A 237 21.16 3.37 3.56
C LEU A 237 22.30 2.84 4.46
N GLY A 238 23.44 3.53 4.54
CA GLY A 238 24.51 3.19 5.48
C GLY A 238 24.09 3.23 6.96
N LYS A 239 22.94 3.84 7.27
CA LYS A 239 22.32 3.93 8.60
C LYS A 239 20.97 3.20 8.67
N ALA A 240 20.65 2.37 7.69
CA ALA A 240 19.42 1.59 7.70
C ALA A 240 19.42 0.56 8.83
N GLN A 241 18.23 0.19 9.31
CA GLN A 241 18.09 -0.87 10.31
C GLN A 241 18.43 -2.25 9.75
N HIS A 242 18.19 -2.48 8.45
CA HIS A 242 18.40 -3.77 7.81
C HIS A 242 19.80 -3.89 7.18
N ASP A 243 20.59 -4.88 7.61
CA ASP A 243 21.99 -5.07 7.18
C ASP A 243 22.15 -5.22 5.65
N LYS A 244 21.24 -5.92 4.97
CA LYS A 244 21.20 -5.98 3.49
C LYS A 244 21.21 -4.60 2.84
N LEU A 245 20.42 -3.65 3.35
CA LEU A 245 20.38 -2.29 2.80
C LEU A 245 21.67 -1.53 3.05
N VAL A 246 22.26 -1.71 4.24
CA VAL A 246 23.58 -1.13 4.58
C VAL A 246 24.64 -1.64 3.61
N ALA A 247 24.71 -2.96 3.40
CA ALA A 247 25.65 -3.58 2.48
C ALA A 247 25.44 -3.11 1.03
N PHE A 248 24.18 -3.06 0.58
CA PHE A 248 23.81 -2.58 -0.75
C PHE A 248 24.21 -1.13 -0.99
N GLY A 249 23.86 -0.22 -0.08
CA GLY A 249 24.21 1.20 -0.18
C GLY A 249 25.72 1.42 -0.28
N LYS A 250 26.49 0.78 0.62
CA LYS A 250 27.97 0.83 0.58
C LYS A 250 28.52 0.31 -0.74
N ALA A 251 28.10 -0.88 -1.16
CA ALA A 251 28.59 -1.51 -2.39
C ALA A 251 28.27 -0.68 -3.64
N ARG A 252 27.09 -0.04 -3.69
CA ARG A 252 26.66 0.75 -4.85
C ARG A 252 27.40 2.09 -4.95
N MET A 253 27.72 2.72 -3.82
CA MET A 253 28.50 3.97 -3.75
C MET A 253 29.99 3.79 -4.07
N HIS A 254 30.54 2.58 -3.92
CA HIS A 254 31.97 2.30 -4.14
C HIS A 254 32.29 1.75 -5.53
N ARG A 255 31.29 1.63 -6.42
CA ARG A 255 31.53 1.21 -7.81
C ARG A 255 31.90 2.43 -8.65
N PRO A 256 33.08 2.45 -9.30
CA PRO A 256 33.51 3.53 -10.18
C PRO A 256 32.62 3.66 -11.42
#